data_AF-A0A6P1A4H3-F1
#
_entry.id   AF-A0A6P1A4H3-F1
#
_cell.length_a   1.000
_cell.length_b   1.000
_cell.length_c   1.000
_cell.angle_alpha   90.00
_cell.angle_beta   90.00
_cell.angle_gamma   90.00
#
_symmetry.space_group_name_H-M   'P 1'
#
loop_
_entity.id
_entity.type
_entity.pdbx_description
1 polymer ?
#
loop_
_entity_poly.entity_id
_entity_poly.type
_entity_poly.pdbx_seq_one_letter_code
_entity_poly.pdbx_strand_id
1 'polypeptide(L)'
;MITTDANSNRPVIAGTRTSVRRIAGLYNQGNNAEEIARRLNHLTITQIYAALTYYHANRQEIDQDIAAEQTAYEELAKQHYQATKP
;
A
#
# COMPACT_ATOMS: atom_id res chain seq x y z
N MET A 1 13.89 -3.73 6.72
CA MET A 1 14.57 -2.74 5.85
C MET A 1 13.65 -2.41 4.69
N ILE A 2 13.51 -1.13 4.36
CA ILE A 2 12.75 -0.66 3.19
C ILE A 2 13.73 -0.47 2.04
N THR A 3 13.34 -0.89 0.84
CA THR A 3 14.11 -0.70 -0.40
C THR A 3 13.21 -0.07 -1.46
N THR A 4 13.79 0.51 -2.50
CA THR A 4 13.05 0.96 -3.67
C THR A 4 12.91 -0.19 -4.66
N ASP A 5 11.70 -0.42 -5.16
CA ASP A 5 11.45 -1.38 -6.24
C ASP A 5 11.92 -0.81 -7.58
N ALA A 6 12.71 -1.59 -8.31
CA ALA A 6 13.35 -1.13 -9.55
C ALA A 6 12.37 -0.86 -10.70
N ASN A 7 11.17 -1.45 -10.68
CA ASN A 7 10.20 -1.31 -11.77
C ASN A 7 9.21 -0.17 -11.51
N SER A 8 8.81 0.00 -10.25
CA SER A 8 7.78 0.96 -9.86
C SER A 8 8.33 2.22 -9.20
N ASN A 9 9.63 2.26 -8.89
CA ASN A 9 10.30 3.31 -8.12
C ASN A 9 9.60 3.63 -6.78
N ARG A 10 8.92 2.62 -6.19
CA ARG A 10 8.15 2.75 -4.96
C ARG A 10 8.86 2.07 -3.79
N PRO A 11 8.68 2.57 -2.56
CA PRO A 11 9.21 1.92 -1.36
C PRO A 11 8.49 0.58 -1.12
N VAL A 12 9.27 -0.49 -1.01
CA VAL A 12 8.83 -1.86 -0.74
C VAL A 12 9.60 -2.48 0.43
N ILE A 13 9.02 -3.49 1.06
CA ILE A 13 9.72 -4.28 2.07
C ILE A 13 10.80 -5.12 1.39
N ALA A 14 12.05 -4.96 1.83
CA ALA A 14 13.18 -5.69 1.28
C ALA A 14 12.95 -7.22 1.32
N GLY A 15 13.29 -7.89 0.22
CA GLY A 15 13.05 -9.33 0.04
C GLY A 15 11.62 -9.69 -0.33
N THR A 16 10.75 -8.70 -0.56
CA THR A 16 9.35 -8.92 -0.96
C THR A 16 8.95 -7.95 -2.07
N ARG A 17 7.78 -8.18 -2.67
CA ARG A 17 7.13 -7.21 -3.57
C ARG A 17 6.02 -6.40 -2.89
N THR A 18 5.93 -6.42 -1.57
CA THR A 18 4.90 -5.69 -0.84
C THR A 18 5.32 -4.24 -0.63
N SER A 19 4.55 -3.31 -1.16
CA SER A 19 4.79 -1.87 -1.02
C SER A 19 4.48 -1.36 0.39
N VAL A 20 5.20 -0.34 0.82
CA VAL A 20 4.87 0.40 2.05
C VAL A 20 3.48 1.00 1.95
N ARG A 21 3.10 1.51 0.76
CA ARG A 21 1.75 1.98 0.46
C ARG A 21 0.67 0.96 0.81
N ARG A 22 0.86 -0.33 0.47
CA ARG A 22 -0.13 -1.37 0.78
C ARG A 22 -0.35 -1.53 2.27
N ILE A 23 0.73 -1.48 3.05
CA ILE A 23 0.68 -1.57 4.52
C ILE A 23 0.04 -0.31 5.11
N ALA A 24 0.43 0.87 4.63
CA ALA A 24 -0.14 2.15 5.04
C ALA A 24 -1.65 2.24 4.75
N GLY A 25 -2.11 1.74 3.60
CA GLY A 25 -3.53 1.70 3.28
C GLY A 25 -4.34 0.83 4.26
N LEU A 26 -3.83 -0.34 4.66
CA LEU A 26 -4.48 -1.17 5.67
C LEU A 26 -4.48 -0.51 7.05
N TYR A 27 -3.39 0.17 7.40
CA TYR A 27 -3.29 0.92 8.66
C TYR A 27 -4.27 2.09 8.71
N ASN A 28 -4.40 2.85 7.60
CA ASN A 28 -5.36 3.94 7.47
C ASN A 28 -6.83 3.46 7.53
N GLN A 29 -7.10 2.18 7.25
CA GLN A 29 -8.40 1.54 7.45
C GLN A 29 -8.66 1.12 8.90
N GLY A 30 -7.76 1.43 9.84
CA GLY A 30 -7.89 1.13 11.26
C GLY A 30 -7.31 -0.22 11.70
N ASN A 31 -6.62 -0.95 10.80
CA ASN A 31 -5.97 -2.20 11.20
C ASN A 31 -4.68 -1.91 11.98
N ASN A 32 -4.48 -2.60 13.10
CA ASN A 32 -3.20 -2.57 13.82
C ASN A 32 -2.14 -3.48 13.13
N ALA A 33 -0.89 -3.41 13.59
CA ALA A 33 0.22 -4.14 12.99
C ALA A 33 0.00 -5.67 13.04
N GLU A 34 -0.58 -6.18 14.12
CA GLU A 34 -0.87 -7.60 14.32
C GLU A 34 -1.97 -8.11 13.37
N GLU A 35 -3.00 -7.31 13.13
CA GLU A 35 -4.04 -7.57 12.13
C GLU A 35 -3.47 -7.55 10.71
N ILE A 36 -2.60 -6.58 10.41
CA ILE A 36 -1.91 -6.52 9.12
C ILE A 36 -1.02 -7.76 8.93
N ALA A 37 -0.32 -8.21 9.98
CA ALA A 37 0.51 -9.41 9.94
C ALA A 37 -0.31 -10.68 9.67
N ARG A 38 -1.50 -10.78 10.28
CA ARG A 38 -2.43 -11.87 10.00
C ARG A 38 -2.95 -11.86 8.56
N ARG A 39 -3.20 -10.68 8.00
CA ARG A 39 -3.64 -10.51 6.59
C ARG A 39 -2.51 -10.77 5.59
N LEU A 40 -1.30 -10.32 5.91
CA LEU A 40 -0.10 -10.45 5.09
C LEU A 40 0.82 -11.50 5.71
N ASN A 41 0.38 -12.76 5.69
CA ASN A 41 1.03 -13.88 6.38
C ASN A 41 2.47 -14.18 5.90
N HIS A 42 2.87 -13.65 4.75
CA HIS A 42 4.24 -13.70 4.23
C HIS A 42 5.16 -12.60 4.77
N LEU A 43 4.63 -11.67 5.57
CA LEU A 43 5.40 -10.63 6.24
C LEU A 43 5.50 -10.88 7.73
N THR A 44 6.64 -10.54 8.30
CA THR A 44 6.83 -10.54 9.75
C THR A 44 6.30 -9.25 10.37
N ILE A 45 5.93 -9.31 11.65
CA ILE A 45 5.49 -8.13 12.39
C ILE A 45 6.58 -7.03 12.41
N THR A 46 7.86 -7.42 12.45
CA THR A 46 8.99 -6.49 12.37
C THR A 46 9.06 -5.77 11.03
N GLN A 47 8.77 -6.46 9.92
CA GLN A 47 8.70 -5.82 8.60
C GLN A 47 7.55 -4.83 8.53
N ILE A 48 6.39 -5.17 9.11
CA ILE A 48 5.24 -4.27 9.17
C ILE A 48 5.57 -3.03 10.00
N TYR A 49 6.15 -3.19 11.18
CA TYR A 49 6.58 -2.03 11.97
C TYR A 49 7.60 -1.17 11.22
N ALA A 50 8.56 -1.76 10.52
CA ALA A 50 9.50 -1.00 9.68
C ALA A 50 8.78 -0.20 8.57
N ALA A 51 7.75 -0.78 7.95
CA ALA A 51 6.91 -0.08 6.96
C ALA A 51 6.14 1.07 7.59
N LEU A 52 5.54 0.86 8.76
CA LEU A 52 4.78 1.88 9.48
C LEU A 52 5.69 3.03 9.94
N THR A 53 6.89 2.74 10.43
CA THR A 53 7.90 3.76 10.74
C THR A 53 8.25 4.58 9.51
N TYR A 54 8.50 3.94 8.37
CA TYR A 54 8.77 4.64 7.11
C TYR A 54 7.57 5.47 6.67
N TYR A 55 6.36 4.93 6.78
CA TYR A 55 5.13 5.62 6.46
C TYR A 55 4.97 6.88 7.31
N HIS A 56 5.14 6.80 8.63
CA HIS A 56 5.03 7.97 9.50
C HIS A 56 6.09 9.04 9.19
N ALA A 57 7.29 8.65 8.79
CA ALA A 57 8.33 9.59 8.36
C ALA A 57 8.02 10.28 7.01
N ASN A 58 7.25 9.64 6.13
CA ASN A 58 6.96 10.10 4.76
C ASN A 58 5.45 10.23 4.50
N ARG A 59 4.67 10.54 5.54
CA ARG A 59 3.22 10.36 5.54
C ARG A 59 2.52 11.13 4.45
N GLN A 60 2.89 12.39 4.26
CA GLN A 60 2.28 13.27 3.27
C GLN A 60 2.41 12.70 1.84
N GLU A 61 3.62 12.28 1.45
CA GLU A 61 3.88 11.73 0.12
C GLU A 61 3.12 10.42 -0.10
N ILE A 62 3.14 9.54 0.90
CA ILE A 62 2.49 8.23 0.78
C ILE A 62 0.96 8.36 0.80
N ASP A 63 0.39 9.25 1.61
CA ASP A 63 -1.06 9.51 1.62
C ASP A 63 -1.53 10.09 0.27
N GLN A 64 -0.73 10.97 -0.35
CA GLN A 64 -1.00 11.47 -1.70
C GLN A 64 -0.97 10.34 -2.74
N ASP A 65 0.02 9.44 -2.67
CA ASP A 65 0.13 8.29 -3.57
C ASP A 65 -1.03 7.29 -3.38
N ILE A 66 -1.49 7.08 -2.13
CA ILE A 66 -2.70 6.29 -1.83
C ILE A 66 -3.94 6.91 -2.48
N ALA A 67 -4.13 8.23 -2.32
CA ALA A 67 -5.28 8.93 -2.87
C ALA A 67 -5.29 8.90 -4.41
N ALA A 68 -4.13 9.15 -5.04
CA ALA A 68 -4.00 9.12 -6.49
C ALA A 68 -4.32 7.73 -7.08
N GLU A 69 -3.85 6.66 -6.42
CA GLU A 69 -4.16 5.29 -6.84
C GLU A 69 -5.67 4.98 -6.70
N GLN A 70 -6.30 5.40 -5.60
CA GLN A 70 -7.73 5.23 -5.38
C GLN A 70 -8.56 5.92 -6.48
N THR A 71 -8.20 7.16 -6.83
CA THR A 71 -8.86 7.90 -7.93
C THR A 71 -8.70 7.17 -9.27
N ALA A 72 -7.49 6.69 -9.59
CA ALA A 72 -7.25 5.96 -10.84
C ALA A 72 -8.09 4.67 -10.94
N TYR A 73 -8.22 3.93 -9.83
CA TYR A 73 -9.09 2.74 -9.78
C TYR A 73 -10.56 3.09 -9.99
N GLU A 74 -11.05 4.17 -9.39
CA GLU A 74 -12.43 4.63 -9.56
C GLU A 74 -12.74 5.06 -10.99
N GLU A 75 -11.81 5.73 -11.66
CA GLU A 75 -11.95 6.12 -13.07
C GLU A 75 -12.00 4.90 -14.00
N LEU A 76 -11.09 3.94 -13.81
CA LEU A 76 -11.11 2.68 -14.56
C LEU A 76 -12.42 1.91 -14.34
N ALA A 77 -12.90 1.82 -13.10
CA ALA A 77 -14.16 1.15 -12.78
C ALA A 77 -15.36 1.81 -13.48
N LYS A 78 -15.40 3.15 -13.55
CA LYS A 78 -16.44 3.89 -14.28
C LYS A 78 -16.39 3.61 -15.78
N GLN A 79 -15.20 3.56 -16.38
CA GLN A 79 -15.03 3.24 -17.80
C GLN A 79 -15.51 1.82 -18.12
N HIS A 80 -15.14 0.84 -17.29
CA HIS A 80 -15.59 -0.54 -17.44
C HIS A 80 -17.11 -0.66 -17.29
N TYR A 81 -17.70 0.00 -16.29
CA TYR A 81 -19.16 0.03 -16.11
C TYR A 81 -19.91 0.62 -17.32
N GLN A 82 -19.37 1.67 -17.94
CA GLN A 82 -19.96 2.27 -19.14
C GLN A 82 -19.82 1.38 -20.39
N ALA A 83 -18.73 0.61 -20.49
CA ALA A 83 -18.48 -0.30 -21.61
C ALA A 83 -19.27 -1.62 -21.54
N THR A 84 -19.75 -2.02 -20.35
CA THR A 84 -20.54 -3.26 -20.15
C THR A 84 -22.05 -3.04 -20.05
N LYS A 85 -22.54 -1.83 -20.33
CA LYS A 85 -23.98 -1.54 -20.35
C LYS A 85 -24.62 -2.19 -21.60
N PRO A 86 -25.69 -3.00 -21.46
CA PRO A 86 -26.42 -3.55 -22.61
C PRO A 86 -27.15 -2.46 -23.40
#